data_AF-A0A410VBT6-F1
#
_entry.id   AF-A0A410VBT6-F1
#
_cell.length_a   1.000
_cell.length_b   1.000
_cell.length_c   1.000
_cell.angle_alpha   90.00
_cell.angle_beta   90.00
_cell.angle_gamma   90.00
#
_symmetry.space_group_name_H-M   'P 1'
#
loop_
_entity.id
_entity.type
_entity.pdbx_description
1 polymer ?
#
loop_
_entity_poly.entity_id
_entity_poly.type
_entity_poly.pdbx_seq_one_letter_code
_entity_poly.pdbx_strand_id
1 'polypeptide(L)'
;MRNWKPHSLSLLAIVFLVQAACFPGTALALGSSSSHDGPWNPDHIDRLPPDIRNTVLQRCGGRAQALHYFGTYLNQSTTVRLHFENVRCDGDKAFRRGESCLHEEYVAYGRHYRLAKHYYGPCDD
;
A
#
# COMPACT_ATOMS: atom_id res chain seq x y z
N MET A 1 -33.86 5.74 -70.18
CA MET A 1 -32.88 6.84 -69.97
C MET A 1 -32.73 7.02 -68.46
N ARG A 2 -31.56 6.66 -67.90
CA ARG A 2 -31.30 6.53 -66.46
C ARG A 2 -30.67 7.82 -65.95
N ASN A 3 -31.42 8.61 -65.18
CA ASN A 3 -30.99 9.90 -64.65
C ASN A 3 -30.38 9.73 -63.24
N TRP A 4 -29.08 9.43 -63.22
CA TRP A 4 -28.31 9.32 -61.98
C TRP A 4 -28.02 10.72 -61.41
N LYS A 5 -28.66 11.10 -60.30
CA LYS A 5 -28.31 12.32 -59.55
C LYS A 5 -27.10 12.03 -58.65
N PRO A 6 -25.98 12.77 -58.77
CA PRO A 6 -24.75 12.51 -58.02
C PRO A 6 -24.76 12.99 -56.55
N HIS A 7 -25.87 13.58 -56.08
CA HIS A 7 -25.94 14.17 -54.74
C HIS A 7 -26.07 13.15 -53.59
N SER A 8 -26.54 11.92 -53.86
CA SER A 8 -26.72 10.90 -52.82
C SER A 8 -25.40 10.24 -52.36
N LEU A 9 -24.31 10.37 -53.12
CA LEU A 9 -23.01 9.80 -52.76
C LEU A 9 -22.24 10.68 -51.76
N SER A 10 -22.46 12.00 -51.79
CA SER A 10 -21.72 12.95 -50.94
C SER A 10 -22.11 12.86 -49.46
N LEU A 11 -23.40 12.60 -49.17
CA LEU A 11 -23.89 12.50 -47.79
C LEU A 11 -23.45 11.21 -47.08
N LEU A 12 -23.19 10.13 -47.82
CA LEU A 12 -22.72 8.85 -47.24
C LEU A 12 -21.26 8.91 -46.80
N ALA A 13 -20.42 9.67 -47.51
CA ALA A 13 -19.01 9.82 -47.18
C ALA A 13 -18.78 10.59 -45.87
N ILE A 14 -19.63 11.57 -45.56
CA ILE A 14 -19.53 12.39 -44.35
C ILE A 14 -19.94 11.58 -43.12
N VAL A 15 -20.97 10.74 -43.22
CA VAL A 15 -21.41 9.88 -42.11
C VAL A 15 -20.35 8.84 -41.73
N PHE A 16 -19.62 8.31 -42.72
CA PHE A 16 -18.57 7.31 -42.45
C PHE A 16 -17.35 7.89 -41.73
N LEU A 17 -17.00 9.17 -41.99
CA LEU A 17 -15.88 9.84 -41.33
C LEU A 17 -16.15 10.14 -39.85
N VAL A 18 -17.41 10.42 -39.47
CA VAL A 18 -17.77 10.68 -38.07
C VAL A 18 -17.72 9.40 -37.22
N GLN A 19 -18.00 8.23 -37.80
CA GLN A 19 -18.05 6.98 -37.06
C GLN A 19 -16.66 6.43 -36.67
N ALA A 20 -15.61 6.81 -37.41
CA ALA A 20 -14.23 6.40 -37.13
C ALA A 20 -13.56 7.19 -35.98
N ALA A 21 -14.13 8.33 -35.56
CA ALA A 21 -13.60 9.15 -34.47
C ALA A 21 -14.07 8.70 -33.07
N CYS A 22 -15.04 7.77 -32.99
CA CYS A 22 -15.65 7.31 -31.75
C CYS A 22 -15.23 5.88 -31.36
N PHE A 23 -14.02 5.45 -31.70
CA PHE A 23 -13.42 4.32 -30.97
C PHE A 23 -12.84 4.87 -29.66
N PRO A 24 -13.47 4.65 -28.49
CA PRO A 24 -12.73 4.78 -27.25
C PRO A 24 -11.71 3.66 -27.28
N GLY A 25 -10.49 3.97 -27.73
CA GLY A 25 -9.35 3.13 -27.43
C GLY A 25 -9.39 2.93 -25.92
N THR A 26 -9.59 1.70 -25.48
CA THR A 26 -9.50 1.34 -24.07
C THR A 26 -8.04 1.54 -23.67
N ALA A 27 -7.69 2.77 -23.35
CA ALA A 27 -6.45 3.10 -22.69
C ALA A 27 -6.55 2.45 -21.31
N LEU A 28 -6.00 1.24 -21.20
CA LEU A 28 -5.70 0.64 -19.92
C LEU A 28 -4.61 1.50 -19.30
N ALA A 29 -5.02 2.49 -18.52
CA ALA A 29 -4.13 3.16 -17.59
C ALA A 29 -3.68 2.09 -16.60
N LEU A 30 -2.45 1.60 -16.75
CA LEU A 30 -1.71 0.94 -15.68
C LEU A 30 -1.47 2.01 -14.61
N GLY A 31 -2.50 2.30 -13.82
CA GLY A 31 -2.40 3.18 -12.68
C GLY A 31 -1.27 2.65 -11.80
N SER A 32 -0.25 3.47 -11.57
CA SER A 32 0.81 3.16 -10.62
C SER A 32 0.17 2.98 -9.24
N SER A 33 -0.08 1.74 -8.85
CA SER A 33 -0.56 1.37 -7.53
C SER A 33 0.58 1.47 -6.53
N SER A 34 1.01 2.69 -6.24
CA SER A 34 1.79 3.05 -5.06
C SER A 34 1.83 4.57 -4.97
N SER A 35 0.73 5.14 -4.50
CA SER A 35 0.73 6.49 -3.92
C SER A 35 1.76 6.50 -2.80
N HIS A 36 3.01 6.87 -3.10
CA HIS A 36 4.04 7.11 -2.09
C HIS A 36 3.67 8.30 -1.17
N ASP A 37 2.64 9.06 -1.54
CA ASP A 37 2.10 10.20 -0.78
C ASP A 37 1.03 9.79 0.25
N GLY A 38 0.74 8.50 0.38
CA GLY A 38 -0.16 7.99 1.42
C GLY A 38 0.53 7.92 2.79
N PRO A 39 -0.22 7.91 3.90
CA PRO A 39 0.37 7.83 5.24
C PRO A 39 1.06 6.47 5.51
N TRP A 40 0.81 5.47 4.67
CA TRP A 40 1.46 4.16 4.68
C TRP A 40 2.75 4.22 3.84
N ASN A 41 3.90 4.08 4.50
CA ASN A 41 5.20 4.19 3.85
C ASN A 41 6.12 3.02 4.26
N PRO A 42 6.71 2.26 3.30
CA PRO A 42 7.67 1.21 3.60
C PRO A 42 8.97 1.71 4.25
N ASP A 43 9.39 2.95 3.99
CA ASP A 43 10.60 3.54 4.57
C ASP A 43 10.59 3.52 6.10
N HIS A 44 9.40 3.58 6.71
CA HIS A 44 9.23 3.47 8.16
C HIS A 44 9.70 2.11 8.69
N ILE A 45 9.43 1.04 7.95
CA ILE A 45 9.92 -0.31 8.26
C ILE A 45 11.44 -0.40 8.02
N ASP A 46 11.94 0.18 6.94
CA ASP A 46 13.36 0.09 6.56
C ASP A 46 14.31 0.74 7.57
N ARG A 47 13.83 1.77 8.29
CA ARG A 47 14.56 2.49 9.35
C ARG A 47 14.61 1.77 10.69
N LEU A 48 13.89 0.65 10.86
CA LEU A 48 13.98 -0.15 12.09
C LEU A 48 15.38 -0.76 12.28
N PRO A 49 15.78 -1.06 13.53
CA PRO A 49 16.92 -1.91 13.79
C PRO A 49 16.81 -3.23 13.00
N PRO A 50 17.91 -3.74 12.41
CA PRO A 50 17.85 -4.88 11.49
C PRO A 50 17.13 -6.12 12.06
N ASP A 51 17.33 -6.43 13.35
CA ASP A 51 16.68 -7.59 13.99
C ASP A 51 15.15 -7.42 14.05
N ILE A 52 14.69 -6.22 14.37
CA ILE A 52 13.27 -5.88 14.46
C ILE A 52 12.67 -5.87 13.05
N ARG A 53 13.32 -5.20 12.10
CA ARG A 53 12.90 -5.15 10.70
C ARG A 53 12.71 -6.54 10.12
N ASN A 54 13.69 -7.42 10.31
CA ASN A 54 13.63 -8.79 9.80
C ASN A 54 12.45 -9.57 10.39
N THR A 55 12.17 -9.37 11.68
CA THR A 55 11.02 -10.00 12.35
C THR A 55 9.68 -9.54 11.74
N VAL A 56 9.54 -8.22 11.50
CA VAL A 56 8.35 -7.64 10.87
C VAL A 56 8.18 -8.16 9.43
N LEU A 57 9.24 -8.15 8.63
CA LEU A 57 9.18 -8.63 7.24
C LEU A 57 8.88 -10.13 7.17
N GLN A 58 9.48 -10.95 8.04
CA GLN A 58 9.18 -12.37 8.11
C GLN A 58 7.70 -12.62 8.44
N ARG A 59 7.14 -11.85 9.38
CA ARG A 59 5.71 -11.90 9.71
C ARG A 59 4.82 -11.49 8.55
N CYS A 60 5.25 -10.53 7.75
CA CYS A 60 4.51 -10.03 6.59
C CYS A 60 4.78 -10.77 5.27
N GLY A 61 5.63 -11.81 5.26
CA GLY A 61 5.96 -12.52 4.03
C GLY A 61 6.84 -11.72 3.06
N GLY A 62 7.58 -10.73 3.57
CA GLY A 62 8.64 -10.03 2.84
C GLY A 62 8.38 -8.55 2.53
N ARG A 63 7.13 -8.06 2.63
CA ARG A 63 6.81 -6.64 2.41
C ARG A 63 5.86 -6.12 3.48
N ALA A 64 6.18 -4.94 3.99
CA ALA A 64 5.39 -4.27 5.00
C ALA A 64 5.45 -2.75 4.79
N GLN A 65 4.39 -2.07 5.19
CA GLN A 65 4.29 -0.61 5.23
C GLN A 65 3.81 -0.23 6.63
N ALA A 66 4.18 0.96 7.08
CA ALA A 66 3.72 1.45 8.38
C ALA A 66 3.30 2.91 8.32
N LEU A 67 2.55 3.35 9.32
CA LEU A 67 2.32 4.77 9.61
C LEU A 67 3.52 5.36 10.36
N HIS A 68 3.59 6.69 10.43
CA HIS A 68 4.71 7.40 11.07
C HIS A 68 4.95 6.99 12.54
N TYR A 69 3.88 6.82 13.32
CA TYR A 69 3.93 6.51 14.76
C TYR A 69 3.72 5.03 15.08
N PHE A 70 4.12 4.12 14.19
CA PHE A 70 4.02 2.69 14.44
C PHE A 70 5.03 2.15 15.46
N GLY A 71 6.08 2.93 15.76
CA GLY A 71 7.19 2.51 16.62
C GLY A 71 7.65 3.63 17.54
N THR A 72 7.77 3.30 18.83
CA THR A 72 8.17 4.24 19.89
C THR A 72 9.49 3.78 20.50
N TYR A 73 10.49 4.67 20.50
CA TYR A 73 11.80 4.44 21.13
C TYR A 73 11.79 4.97 22.56
N LEU A 74 11.99 4.07 23.51
CA LEU A 74 11.95 4.32 24.95
C LEU A 74 13.34 4.08 25.56
N ASN A 75 13.55 4.58 26.78
CA ASN A 75 14.76 4.31 27.57
C ASN A 75 16.06 4.59 26.79
N GLN A 76 16.21 5.80 26.24
CA GLN A 76 17.38 6.16 25.42
C GLN A 76 17.60 5.20 24.23
N SER A 77 16.49 4.79 23.60
CA SER A 77 16.45 3.84 22.49
C SER A 77 16.83 2.40 22.85
N THR A 78 17.04 2.04 24.13
CA THR A 78 17.29 0.63 24.49
C THR A 78 16.04 -0.23 24.43
N THR A 79 14.86 0.38 24.29
CA THR A 79 13.59 -0.32 24.14
C THR A 79 12.81 0.25 22.96
N VAL A 80 12.31 -0.62 22.09
CA VAL A 80 11.48 -0.25 20.94
C VAL A 80 10.13 -0.93 21.09
N ARG A 81 9.06 -0.15 21.20
CA ARG A 81 7.69 -0.66 21.20
C ARG A 81 7.09 -0.50 19.82
N LEU A 82 6.53 -1.56 19.26
CA LEU A 82 5.80 -1.55 17.99
C LEU A 82 4.30 -1.69 18.22
N HIS A 83 3.53 -0.87 17.51
CA HIS A 83 2.08 -0.81 17.48
C HIS A 83 1.61 -1.40 16.14
N PHE A 84 1.21 -2.68 16.14
CA PHE A 84 0.93 -3.40 14.88
C PHE A 84 -0.37 -2.98 14.19
N GLU A 85 -1.25 -2.23 14.87
CA GLU A 85 -2.38 -1.54 14.22
C GLU A 85 -1.93 -0.53 13.17
N ASN A 86 -0.70 -0.03 13.32
CA ASN A 86 -0.07 0.93 12.43
C ASN A 86 0.90 0.25 11.46
N VAL A 87 0.80 -1.08 11.30
CA VAL A 87 1.59 -1.89 10.37
C VAL A 87 0.65 -2.63 9.41
N ARG A 88 0.95 -2.55 8.11
CA ARG A 88 0.28 -3.32 7.05
C ARG A 88 1.26 -4.26 6.39
N CYS A 89 0.86 -5.52 6.24
CA CYS A 89 1.54 -6.46 5.37
C CYS A 89 0.92 -6.44 3.97
N ASP A 90 1.61 -7.01 2.98
CA ASP A 90 0.96 -7.38 1.73
C ASP A 90 -0.10 -8.47 2.01
N GLY A 91 -1.37 -8.12 1.79
CA GLY A 91 -2.55 -8.97 2.10
C GLY A 91 -3.33 -8.49 3.34
N ASP A 92 -4.58 -8.96 3.48
CA ASP A 92 -5.52 -8.54 4.54
C ASP A 92 -5.19 -9.17 5.92
N LYS A 93 -3.93 -9.07 6.35
CA LYS A 93 -3.51 -9.51 7.69
C LYS A 93 -3.86 -8.43 8.70
N ALA A 94 -4.86 -8.71 9.54
CA ALA A 94 -5.20 -7.86 10.67
C ALA A 94 -4.45 -8.30 11.94
N PHE A 95 -3.88 -7.34 12.67
CA PHE A 95 -3.20 -7.54 13.96
C PHE A 95 -4.09 -7.18 15.15
N ARG A 96 -5.40 -7.42 15.03
CA ARG A 96 -6.40 -7.14 16.06
C ARG A 96 -7.01 -8.41 16.63
N ARG A 97 -7.39 -8.36 17.90
CA ARG A 97 -8.24 -9.33 18.59
C ARG A 97 -9.39 -8.58 19.25
N GLY A 98 -10.55 -8.55 18.58
CA GLY A 98 -11.66 -7.67 18.98
C GLY A 98 -11.22 -6.21 18.99
N GLU A 99 -11.40 -5.55 20.13
CA GLU A 99 -11.01 -4.15 20.36
C GLU A 99 -9.55 -3.97 20.77
N SER A 100 -8.77 -5.06 20.88
CA SER A 100 -7.37 -5.00 21.25
C SER A 100 -6.43 -5.15 20.04
N CYS A 101 -5.31 -4.44 20.08
CA CYS A 101 -4.28 -4.43 19.06
C CYS A 101 -3.00 -5.08 19.57
N LEU A 102 -2.25 -5.70 18.66
CA LEU A 102 -0.99 -6.35 18.99
C LEU A 102 0.12 -5.31 19.20
N HIS A 103 0.79 -5.43 20.34
CA HIS A 103 1.97 -4.67 20.71
C HIS A 103 3.16 -5.59 20.96
N GLU A 104 4.34 -5.16 20.54
CA GLU A 104 5.59 -5.86 20.84
C GLU A 104 6.66 -4.91 21.36
N GLU A 105 7.35 -5.32 22.42
CA GLU A 105 8.50 -4.59 22.95
C GLU A 105 9.77 -5.37 22.69
N TYR A 106 10.74 -4.70 22.08
CA TYR A 106 12.08 -5.20 21.83
C TYR A 106 13.07 -4.47 22.72
N VAL A 107 13.99 -5.20 23.34
CA VAL A 107 15.01 -4.64 24.23
C VAL A 107 16.40 -4.89 23.64
N ALA A 108 17.26 -3.88 23.74
CA ALA A 108 18.64 -3.95 23.31
C ALA A 108 19.41 -4.99 24.15
N TYR A 109 20.15 -5.84 23.46
CA TYR A 109 21.02 -6.86 24.00
C TYR A 109 22.35 -6.82 23.23
N GLY A 110 23.33 -6.08 23.77
CA GLY A 110 24.57 -5.78 23.07
C GLY A 110 24.30 -4.95 21.81
N ARG A 111 24.62 -5.51 20.63
CA ARG A 111 24.38 -4.86 19.32
C ARG A 111 23.05 -5.25 18.66
N HIS A 112 22.26 -6.10 19.32
CA HIS A 112 21.03 -6.65 18.78
C HIS A 112 19.82 -6.18 19.57
N TYR A 113 18.64 -6.33 18.98
CA TYR A 113 17.37 -6.23 19.70
C TYR A 113 16.72 -7.61 19.81
N ARG A 114 16.11 -7.90 20.95
CA ARG A 114 15.37 -9.15 21.20
C ARG A 114 13.95 -8.84 21.66
N LEU A 115 12.99 -9.65 21.21
CA LEU A 115 11.61 -9.58 21.68
C LEU A 115 11.57 -9.86 23.18
N ALA A 116 11.08 -8.89 23.95
CA ALA A 116 10.93 -8.96 25.39
C ALA A 116 9.45 -9.15 25.79
N LYS A 117 8.52 -8.53 25.06
CA LYS A 117 7.08 -8.69 25.29
C LYS A 117 6.30 -8.79 23.99
N HIS A 118 5.24 -9.58 24.02
CA HIS A 118 4.23 -9.72 22.99
C HIS A 118 2.88 -9.76 23.69
N TYR A 119 2.02 -8.76 23.45
CA TYR A 119 0.76 -8.65 24.16
C TYR A 119 -0.30 -7.94 23.31
N TYR A 120 -1.57 -8.14 23.67
CA TYR A 120 -2.68 -7.39 23.11
C TYR A 120 -3.14 -6.36 24.14
N GLY A 121 -3.29 -5.12 23.73
CA GLY A 121 -3.73 -4.00 24.56
C GLY A 121 -4.70 -3.08 23.83
N PRO A 122 -5.12 -1.96 24.42
CA PRO A 122 -5.84 -0.92 23.69
C PRO A 122 -5.09 -0.54 22.40
N CYS A 123 -5.85 -0.25 21.36
CA CYS A 123 -5.31 0.35 20.15
C CYS A 123 -5.13 1.85 20.38
N ASP A 124 -4.12 2.47 19.77
CA ASP A 124 -3.91 3.93 19.84
C ASP A 124 -3.41 4.42 21.22
N ASP A 125 -2.43 3.68 21.77
CA ASP A 125 -1.74 3.95 23.04
C ASP A 125 -0.72 5.10 22.94
#